data_AF-A0A5F2BSB0-F1
#
_entry.id   AF-A0A5F2BSB0-F1
#
_cell.length_a   1.000
_cell.length_b   1.000
_cell.length_c   1.000
_cell.angle_alpha   90.00
_cell.angle_beta   90.00
_cell.angle_gamma   90.00
#
_symmetry.space_group_name_H-M   'P 1'
#
loop_
_entity.id
_entity.type
_entity.pdbx_description
1 polymer ?
#
loop_
_entity_poly.entity_id
_entity_poly.type
_entity_poly.pdbx_seq_one_letter_code
_entity_poly.pdbx_strand_id
1 'polypeptide(L)'
;MDLFLQEPIPRSRFLKLGLKFLAVTAFVLPGISACSSGPIPRLRGLKEDHYLSFKSLGEVFLKDNPLPDFDLGVAVDDYIYGHPTPIDTEDVLLLLGMIPSSSLAALALDFSFKPMTSLTVEEREKRLLSWKTSSLGLKRGAYSIMRQIAFFLVSKDKRIQKLAGYEG
;
A
#
# COMPACT_ATOMS: atom_id res chain seq x y z
N MET A 1 -16.90 -45.29 -9.95
CA MET A 1 -15.66 -44.66 -10.46
C MET A 1 -15.47 -43.40 -9.61
N ASP A 2 -15.18 -43.58 -8.32
CA ASP A 2 -15.36 -42.53 -7.31
C ASP A 2 -14.12 -42.41 -6.41
N LEU A 3 -12.97 -42.12 -7.02
CA LEU A 3 -11.70 -42.06 -6.30
C LEU A 3 -10.71 -41.04 -6.89
N PHE A 4 -11.21 -39.88 -7.34
CA PHE A 4 -10.35 -38.79 -7.84
C PHE A 4 -10.64 -37.40 -7.25
N LEU A 5 -11.53 -37.27 -6.25
CA LEU A 5 -11.94 -35.95 -5.71
C LEU A 5 -11.73 -35.78 -4.20
N GLN A 6 -10.72 -36.42 -3.61
CA GLN A 6 -10.44 -36.25 -2.17
C GLN A 6 -8.95 -36.20 -1.82
N GLU A 7 -8.17 -35.36 -2.51
CA GLU A 7 -6.92 -34.88 -1.91
C GLU A 7 -7.06 -33.40 -1.51
N PRO A 8 -7.05 -33.08 -0.20
CA PRO A 8 -7.07 -31.69 0.24
C PRO A 8 -5.76 -31.03 -0.20
N ILE A 9 -5.85 -30.05 -1.09
CA ILE A 9 -4.70 -29.30 -1.59
C ILE A 9 -3.92 -28.76 -0.38
N PRO A 10 -2.64 -29.15 -0.19
CA PRO A 10 -1.89 -28.71 0.98
C PRO A 10 -1.75 -27.19 0.98
N ARG A 11 -2.11 -26.55 2.10
CA ARG A 11 -2.19 -25.07 2.25
C ARG A 11 -0.91 -24.35 1.79
N SER A 12 0.25 -24.99 1.95
CA SER A 12 1.55 -24.46 1.51
C SER A 12 1.70 -24.39 -0.01
N ARG A 13 1.10 -25.32 -0.77
CA ARG A 13 1.10 -25.28 -2.24
C ARG A 13 0.11 -24.23 -2.76
N PHE A 14 -1.06 -24.09 -2.14
CA PHE A 14 -2.02 -23.04 -2.47
C PHE A 14 -1.45 -21.65 -2.20
N LEU A 15 -0.81 -21.44 -1.05
CA LEU A 15 -0.18 -20.17 -0.72
C LEU A 15 0.96 -19.82 -1.69
N LYS A 16 1.80 -20.80 -2.03
CA LYS A 16 2.87 -20.63 -3.03
C LYS A 16 2.31 -20.34 -4.43
N LEU A 17 1.21 -20.96 -4.83
CA LEU A 17 0.55 -20.67 -6.10
C LEU A 17 -0.06 -19.27 -6.10
N GLY A 18 -0.75 -18.87 -5.03
CA GLY A 18 -1.34 -17.54 -4.88
C GLY A 18 -0.28 -16.44 -4.94
N LEU A 19 0.84 -16.63 -4.22
CA LEU A 19 1.95 -15.66 -4.23
C LEU A 19 2.62 -15.56 -5.62
N LYS A 20 2.78 -16.69 -6.32
CA LYS A 20 3.31 -16.71 -7.68
C LYS A 20 2.36 -16.04 -8.69
N PHE A 21 1.05 -16.24 -8.54
CA PHE A 21 0.05 -15.61 -9.39
C PHE A 21 -0.03 -14.10 -9.17
N LEU A 22 0.12 -13.65 -7.91
CA LEU A 22 0.16 -12.24 -7.55
C LEU A 22 1.43 -11.56 -8.08
N ALA A 23 2.57 -12.25 -8.07
CA ALA A 23 3.82 -11.77 -8.66
C ALA A 23 3.75 -11.67 -10.19
N VAL A 24 3.16 -12.66 -10.87
CA VAL A 24 3.02 -12.62 -12.34
C VAL A 24 2.04 -11.56 -12.80
N THR A 25 0.97 -11.31 -12.04
CA THR A 25 -0.05 -10.31 -12.41
C THR A 25 0.38 -8.88 -12.10
N ALA A 26 1.26 -8.66 -11.12
CA ALA A 26 1.87 -7.35 -10.87
C ALA A 26 2.77 -6.86 -12.01
N PHE A 27 3.38 -7.77 -12.79
CA PHE A 27 4.33 -7.40 -13.84
C PHE A 27 3.70 -7.21 -15.24
N VAL A 28 2.48 -7.69 -15.49
CA VAL A 28 1.96 -7.85 -16.88
C VAL A 28 0.88 -6.82 -17.27
N LEU A 29 0.26 -6.09 -16.34
CA LEU A 29 -0.79 -5.13 -16.66
C LEU A 29 -0.50 -3.73 -16.09
N PRO A 30 -0.14 -2.74 -16.93
CA PRO A 30 -0.08 -1.35 -16.51
C PRO A 30 -1.50 -0.80 -16.27
N GLY A 31 -1.71 -0.29 -15.06
CA GLY A 31 -2.63 0.77 -14.64
C GLY A 31 -3.94 0.98 -15.41
N ILE A 32 -5.05 0.53 -14.82
CA ILE A 32 -6.33 1.24 -14.98
C ILE A 32 -6.29 2.38 -13.96
N SER A 33 -6.01 3.56 -14.48
CA SER A 33 -5.65 4.78 -13.76
C SER A 33 -6.66 5.15 -12.67
N ALA A 34 -6.13 5.42 -11.48
CA ALA A 34 -6.89 6.04 -10.41
C ALA A 34 -7.23 7.48 -10.79
N CYS A 35 -8.52 7.83 -10.89
CA CYS A 35 -8.94 9.21 -11.02
C CYS A 35 -8.53 9.99 -9.77
N SER A 36 -7.46 10.78 -9.85
CA SER A 36 -7.08 11.71 -8.78
C SER A 36 -7.69 13.09 -9.05
N SER A 37 -8.45 13.58 -8.08
CA SER A 37 -8.87 14.97 -8.01
C SER A 37 -7.80 15.78 -7.28
N GLY A 38 -6.77 16.22 -8.01
CA GLY A 38 -5.79 17.18 -7.50
C GLY A 38 -4.50 17.25 -8.31
N PRO A 39 -3.76 18.38 -8.26
CA PRO A 39 -2.45 18.48 -8.88
C PRO A 39 -1.46 17.52 -8.19
N ILE A 40 -0.79 16.69 -8.99
CA ILE A 40 0.30 15.82 -8.53
C ILE A 40 1.56 16.70 -8.41
N PRO A 41 2.25 16.70 -7.26
CA PRO A 41 3.50 17.44 -7.08
C PRO A 41 4.60 16.86 -7.97
N ARG A 42 5.67 17.62 -8.20
CA ARG A 42 6.79 17.14 -8.99
C ARG A 42 7.55 16.03 -8.23
N LEU A 43 7.43 14.80 -8.72
CA LEU A 43 8.10 13.62 -8.17
C LEU A 43 9.52 13.47 -8.76
N ARG A 44 10.43 12.87 -8.00
CA ARG A 44 11.81 12.56 -8.40
C ARG A 44 11.88 11.33 -9.30
N GLY A 45 11.09 10.31 -8.99
CA GLY A 45 11.09 9.05 -9.75
C GLY A 45 9.86 8.19 -9.54
N LEU A 46 9.06 8.45 -8.50
CA LEU A 46 7.86 7.68 -8.21
C LEU A 46 6.80 7.90 -9.30
N LYS A 47 6.17 6.81 -9.75
CA LYS A 47 5.05 6.87 -10.69
C LYS A 47 3.81 7.45 -10.01
N GLU A 48 2.98 8.13 -10.79
CA GLU A 48 1.74 8.76 -10.33
C GLU A 48 0.83 7.79 -9.56
N ASP A 49 0.61 6.57 -10.08
CA ASP A 49 -0.23 5.57 -9.41
C ASP A 49 0.27 5.19 -8.01
N HIS A 50 1.60 5.14 -7.83
CA HIS A 50 2.19 4.82 -6.52
C HIS A 50 2.07 6.00 -5.58
N TYR A 51 2.33 7.21 -6.07
CA TYR A 51 2.08 8.44 -5.31
C TYR A 51 0.63 8.50 -4.82
N LEU A 52 -0.34 8.26 -5.70
CA LEU A 52 -1.77 8.27 -5.36
C LEU A 52 -2.14 7.19 -4.34
N SER A 53 -1.56 6.00 -4.47
CA SER A 53 -1.73 4.94 -3.47
C SER A 53 -1.27 5.40 -2.10
N PHE A 54 -0.05 5.89 -1.97
CA PHE A 54 0.48 6.34 -0.69
C PHE A 54 -0.23 7.56 -0.13
N LYS A 55 -0.59 8.53 -0.99
CA LYS A 55 -1.44 9.65 -0.60
C LYS A 55 -2.78 9.18 -0.02
N SER A 56 -3.45 8.25 -0.70
CA SER A 56 -4.74 7.72 -0.25
C SER A 56 -4.65 7.00 1.10
N LEU A 57 -3.52 6.34 1.38
CA LEU A 57 -3.24 5.71 2.67
C LEU A 57 -2.95 6.75 3.76
N GLY A 58 -2.24 7.82 3.42
CA GLY A 58 -1.93 8.93 4.33
C GLY A 58 -3.19 9.60 4.86
N GLU A 59 -4.18 9.84 4.00
CA GLU A 59 -5.48 10.44 4.37
C GLU A 59 -6.22 9.66 5.47
N VAL A 60 -5.99 8.34 5.58
CA VAL A 60 -6.62 7.49 6.61
C VAL A 60 -5.69 7.25 7.80
N PHE A 61 -4.46 6.81 7.55
CA PHE A 61 -3.54 6.44 8.63
C PHE A 61 -3.01 7.64 9.42
N LEU A 62 -2.95 8.81 8.78
CA LEU A 62 -2.33 10.02 9.32
C LEU A 62 -3.35 11.14 9.57
N LYS A 63 -4.65 10.79 9.69
CA LYS A 63 -5.75 11.76 9.89
C LYS A 63 -5.51 12.75 11.04
N ASP A 64 -4.90 12.29 12.13
CA ASP A 64 -4.61 13.09 13.32
C ASP A 64 -3.11 13.43 13.45
N ASN A 65 -2.39 13.49 12.33
CA ASN A 65 -0.97 13.84 12.32
C ASN A 65 -0.77 15.32 12.73
N PRO A 66 0.15 15.63 13.66
CA PRO A 66 0.47 17.02 14.01
C PRO A 66 1.03 17.84 12.85
N LEU A 67 1.45 17.22 11.75
CA LEU A 67 1.83 17.89 10.51
C LEU A 67 0.67 17.89 9.51
N PRO A 68 -0.10 19.00 9.38
CA PRO A 68 -1.30 19.04 8.55
C PRO A 68 -1.01 19.00 7.05
N ASP A 69 0.22 19.31 6.64
CA ASP A 69 0.70 19.37 5.26
C ASP A 69 1.59 18.17 4.89
N PHE A 70 1.66 17.14 5.74
CA PHE A 70 2.48 15.97 5.46
C PHE A 70 1.85 15.12 4.34
N ASP A 71 2.51 15.09 3.18
CA ASP A 71 2.13 14.25 2.05
C ASP A 71 2.91 12.93 2.07
N LEU A 72 2.21 11.84 2.37
CA LEU A 72 2.82 10.51 2.44
C LEU A 72 3.36 10.05 1.07
N GLY A 73 2.74 10.46 -0.04
CA GLY A 73 3.21 10.12 -1.39
C GLY A 73 4.54 10.80 -1.70
N VAL A 74 4.69 12.07 -1.33
CA VAL A 74 5.97 12.80 -1.47
C VAL A 74 7.03 12.21 -0.55
N ALA A 75 6.67 11.90 0.70
CA ALA A 75 7.61 11.31 1.65
C ALA A 75 8.17 9.95 1.18
N VAL A 76 7.35 9.15 0.48
CA VAL A 76 7.82 7.90 -0.16
C VAL A 76 8.75 8.18 -1.32
N ASP A 77 8.42 9.12 -2.21
CA ASP A 77 9.28 9.48 -3.35
C ASP A 77 10.64 10.00 -2.88
N ASP A 78 10.68 10.88 -1.87
CA ASP A 78 11.91 11.34 -1.25
C ASP A 78 12.66 10.23 -0.51
N TYR A 79 11.96 9.26 0.10
CA TYR A 79 12.62 8.13 0.77
C TYR A 79 13.28 7.18 -0.23
N ILE A 80 12.62 6.86 -1.35
CA ILE A 80 13.15 5.94 -2.37
C ILE A 80 14.23 6.63 -3.21
N TYR A 81 13.93 7.81 -3.76
CA TYR A 81 14.74 8.48 -4.77
C TYR A 81 15.52 9.69 -4.23
N GLY A 82 15.36 10.05 -2.96
CA GLY A 82 16.15 11.09 -2.32
C GLY A 82 17.46 10.61 -1.70
N HIS A 83 17.67 9.29 -1.59
CA HIS A 83 18.94 8.72 -1.15
C HIS A 83 19.99 8.76 -2.27
N PRO A 84 21.28 8.98 -1.95
CA PRO A 84 22.37 9.01 -2.94
C PRO A 84 22.63 7.64 -3.59
N THR A 85 22.13 6.56 -2.98
CA THR A 85 22.21 5.19 -3.47
C THR A 85 20.81 4.57 -3.46
N PRO A 86 20.52 3.61 -4.35
CA PRO A 86 19.28 2.83 -4.27
C PRO A 86 19.12 2.21 -2.89
N ILE A 87 17.89 2.18 -2.40
CA ILE A 87 17.56 1.53 -1.14
C ILE A 87 17.17 0.07 -1.39
N ASP A 88 17.62 -0.84 -0.53
CA ASP A 88 17.32 -2.28 -0.68
C ASP A 88 15.82 -2.61 -0.58
N THR A 89 15.02 -1.66 -0.08
CA THR A 89 13.57 -1.83 0.14
C THR A 89 12.71 -1.22 -0.98
N GLU A 90 13.31 -0.69 -2.05
CA GLU A 90 12.58 -0.07 -3.16
C GLU A 90 11.49 -0.99 -3.71
N ASP A 91 11.86 -2.21 -4.11
CA ASP A 91 10.91 -3.18 -4.69
C ASP A 91 9.74 -3.50 -3.76
N VAL A 92 10.00 -3.57 -2.45
CA VAL A 92 8.97 -3.83 -1.43
C VAL A 92 8.01 -2.65 -1.33
N LEU A 93 8.54 -1.41 -1.33
CA LEU A 93 7.72 -0.20 -1.27
C LEU A 93 6.90 -0.01 -2.54
N LEU A 94 7.48 -0.29 -3.70
CA LEU A 94 6.75 -0.26 -4.97
C LEU A 94 5.62 -1.29 -4.97
N LEU A 95 5.90 -2.53 -4.56
CA LEU A 95 4.89 -3.58 -4.44
C LEU A 95 3.73 -3.17 -3.50
N LEU A 96 4.06 -2.56 -2.36
CA LEU A 96 3.04 -2.07 -1.43
C LEU A 96 2.24 -0.91 -2.02
N GLY A 97 2.89 -0.01 -2.76
CA GLY A 97 2.24 1.07 -3.49
C GLY A 97 1.30 0.58 -4.60
N MET A 98 1.41 -0.66 -5.06
CA MET A 98 0.46 -1.23 -6.02
C MET A 98 -0.84 -1.73 -5.38
N ILE A 99 -0.83 -2.09 -4.09
CA ILE A 99 -1.99 -2.71 -3.43
C ILE A 99 -3.20 -1.76 -3.42
N PRO A 100 -3.08 -0.47 -3.05
CA PRO A 100 -4.23 0.44 -3.00
C PRO A 100 -4.78 0.81 -4.39
N SER A 101 -3.91 0.92 -5.40
CA SER A 101 -4.30 1.31 -6.77
C SER A 101 -4.78 0.14 -7.64
N SER A 102 -4.51 -1.10 -7.25
CA SER A 102 -4.86 -2.28 -8.06
C SER A 102 -6.31 -2.73 -7.88
N SER A 103 -7.10 -2.65 -8.95
CA SER A 103 -8.43 -3.26 -9.01
C SER A 103 -8.41 -4.77 -8.80
N LEU A 104 -7.32 -5.45 -9.20
CA LEU A 104 -7.16 -6.88 -8.96
C LEU A 104 -6.91 -7.17 -7.47
N ALA A 105 -6.12 -6.35 -6.79
CA ALA A 105 -5.94 -6.47 -5.35
C ALA A 105 -7.27 -6.23 -4.61
N ALA A 106 -8.06 -5.23 -5.05
CA ALA A 106 -9.40 -5.00 -4.53
C ALA A 106 -10.35 -6.18 -4.76
N LEU A 107 -10.27 -6.86 -5.91
CA LEU A 107 -11.06 -8.04 -6.20
C LEU A 107 -10.62 -9.24 -5.34
N ALA A 108 -9.32 -9.52 -5.30
CA ALA A 108 -8.76 -10.67 -4.60
C ALA A 108 -8.90 -10.56 -3.08
N LEU A 109 -8.79 -9.35 -2.53
CA LEU A 109 -8.89 -9.12 -1.10
C LEU A 109 -10.35 -8.86 -0.72
N ASP A 110 -11.03 -7.93 -1.38
CA ASP A 110 -12.33 -7.41 -0.93
C ASP A 110 -13.52 -7.78 -1.81
N PHE A 111 -13.34 -8.61 -2.84
CA PHE A 111 -14.36 -8.90 -3.85
C PHE A 111 -14.99 -7.62 -4.44
N SER A 112 -14.17 -6.59 -4.62
CA SER A 112 -14.60 -5.27 -5.11
C SER A 112 -13.89 -4.90 -6.40
N PHE A 113 -14.63 -4.29 -7.33
CA PHE A 113 -14.05 -3.73 -8.56
C PHE A 113 -13.50 -2.31 -8.39
N LYS A 114 -13.69 -1.68 -7.22
CA LYS A 114 -13.19 -0.34 -6.94
C LYS A 114 -11.85 -0.45 -6.20
N PRO A 115 -10.72 0.04 -6.75
CA PRO A 115 -9.46 0.14 -6.01
C PRO A 115 -9.62 1.09 -4.82
N MET A 116 -8.70 1.00 -3.86
CA MET A 116 -8.72 1.80 -2.63
C MET A 116 -8.52 3.30 -2.90
N THR A 117 -7.75 3.63 -3.94
CA THR A 117 -7.51 5.00 -4.41
C THR A 117 -8.75 5.67 -4.98
N SER A 118 -9.72 4.91 -5.50
CA SER A 118 -10.96 5.46 -6.07
C SER A 118 -12.09 5.63 -5.03
N LEU A 119 -11.86 5.26 -3.78
CA LEU A 119 -12.83 5.38 -2.69
C LEU A 119 -12.79 6.76 -2.04
N THR A 120 -13.90 7.17 -1.43
CA THR A 120 -13.90 8.29 -0.49
C THR A 120 -13.06 7.96 0.75
N VAL A 121 -12.66 8.96 1.52
CA VAL A 121 -11.85 8.76 2.74
C VAL A 121 -12.56 7.84 3.73
N GLU A 122 -13.88 7.99 3.90
CA GLU A 122 -14.69 7.19 4.82
C GLU A 122 -14.83 5.74 4.36
N GLU A 123 -15.07 5.53 3.06
CA GLU A 123 -15.12 4.19 2.46
C GLU A 123 -13.77 3.48 2.57
N ARG A 124 -12.69 4.24 2.39
CA ARG A 124 -11.31 3.77 2.50
C ARG A 124 -10.97 3.37 3.93
N GLU A 125 -11.34 4.20 4.90
CA GLU A 125 -11.19 3.91 6.33
C GLU A 125 -11.93 2.62 6.70
N LYS A 126 -13.20 2.49 6.29
CA LYS A 126 -13.99 1.27 6.52
C LYS A 126 -13.33 0.03 5.93
N ARG A 127 -12.80 0.12 4.71
CA ARG A 127 -12.09 -0.99 4.06
C ARG A 127 -10.82 -1.36 4.82
N LEU A 128 -9.98 -0.39 5.18
CA LEU A 128 -8.76 -0.63 5.95
C LEU A 128 -9.04 -1.21 7.34
N LEU A 129 -10.09 -0.75 8.02
CA LEU A 129 -10.55 -1.36 9.27
C LEU A 129 -10.98 -2.82 9.08
N SER A 130 -11.67 -3.14 7.98
CA SER A 130 -12.00 -4.53 7.65
C SER A 130 -10.75 -5.40 7.44
N TRP A 131 -9.65 -4.83 6.94
CA TRP A 131 -8.40 -5.56 6.78
C TRP A 131 -7.72 -5.83 8.12
N LYS A 132 -7.74 -4.85 9.03
CA LYS A 132 -7.22 -4.97 10.40
C LYS A 132 -7.86 -6.13 11.17
N THR A 133 -9.18 -6.29 11.06
CA THR A 133 -9.95 -7.32 11.79
C THR A 133 -10.21 -8.60 11.00
N SER A 134 -9.63 -8.73 9.79
CA SER A 134 -9.88 -9.86 8.90
C SER A 134 -9.37 -11.19 9.49
N SER A 135 -10.07 -12.29 9.20
CA SER A 135 -9.56 -13.65 9.43
C SER A 135 -8.44 -14.03 8.45
N LEU A 136 -8.33 -13.34 7.31
CA LEU A 136 -7.27 -13.55 6.32
C LEU A 136 -5.97 -12.87 6.79
N GLY A 137 -4.95 -13.69 7.08
CA GLY A 137 -3.64 -13.20 7.52
C GLY A 137 -2.99 -12.20 6.55
N LEU A 138 -3.19 -12.38 5.24
CA LEU A 138 -2.67 -11.48 4.22
C LEU A 138 -3.23 -10.04 4.34
N LYS A 139 -4.54 -9.89 4.58
CA LYS A 139 -5.16 -8.57 4.79
C LYS A 139 -4.60 -7.87 6.02
N ARG A 140 -4.49 -8.60 7.14
CA ARG A 140 -3.91 -8.06 8.38
C ARG A 140 -2.45 -7.67 8.20
N GLY A 141 -1.67 -8.50 7.49
CA GLY A 141 -0.27 -8.23 7.17
C GLY A 141 -0.11 -6.97 6.32
N ALA A 142 -0.86 -6.88 5.22
CA ALA A 142 -0.85 -5.71 4.34
C ALA A 142 -1.24 -4.43 5.12
N TYR A 143 -2.32 -4.48 5.90
CA TYR A 143 -2.72 -3.37 6.78
C TYR A 143 -1.58 -2.95 7.72
N SER A 144 -0.97 -3.92 8.43
CA SER A 144 0.08 -3.64 9.41
C SER A 144 1.32 -3.03 8.77
N ILE A 145 1.78 -3.58 7.65
CA ILE A 145 3.00 -3.12 6.96
C ILE A 145 2.78 -1.71 6.40
N MET A 146 1.67 -1.47 5.69
CA MET A 146 1.36 -0.15 5.13
C MET A 146 1.23 0.90 6.24
N ARG A 147 0.56 0.55 7.36
CA ARG A 147 0.45 1.44 8.52
C ARG A 147 1.82 1.74 9.13
N GLN A 148 2.65 0.72 9.34
CA GLN A 148 3.99 0.91 9.91
C GLN A 148 4.88 1.79 9.03
N ILE A 149 4.84 1.61 7.71
CA ILE A 149 5.58 2.46 6.76
C ILE A 149 5.09 3.90 6.82
N ALA A 150 3.77 4.12 6.88
CA ALA A 150 3.22 5.48 7.01
C ALA A 150 3.76 6.19 8.26
N PHE A 151 3.70 5.55 9.42
CA PHE A 151 4.23 6.11 10.66
C PHE A 151 5.75 6.25 10.67
N PHE A 152 6.46 5.30 10.06
CA PHE A 152 7.91 5.37 9.91
C PHE A 152 8.32 6.60 9.10
N LEU A 153 7.68 6.84 7.96
CA LEU A 153 8.01 7.98 7.11
C LEU A 153 7.69 9.31 7.79
N VAL A 154 6.58 9.39 8.52
CA VAL A 154 6.28 10.56 9.39
C VAL A 154 7.38 10.77 10.43
N SER A 155 7.85 9.70 11.09
CA SER A 155 8.91 9.81 12.10
C SER A 155 10.27 10.25 11.54
N LYS A 156 10.49 10.12 10.22
CA LYS A 156 11.69 10.64 9.55
C LYS A 156 11.60 12.14 9.23
N ASP A 157 10.42 12.75 9.30
CA ASP A 157 10.27 14.18 9.08
C ASP A 157 10.96 14.96 10.20
N LYS A 158 11.85 15.89 9.83
CA LYS A 158 12.61 16.72 10.77
C LYS A 158 11.71 17.52 11.71
N ARG A 159 10.52 17.92 11.25
CA ARG A 159 9.54 18.65 12.06
C ARG A 159 8.98 17.77 13.17
N ILE A 160 8.71 16.49 12.89
CA ILE A 160 8.33 15.50 13.92
C ILE A 160 9.49 15.25 14.89
N GLN A 161 10.71 15.08 14.37
CA GLN A 161 11.89 14.87 15.22
C GLN A 161 12.09 16.03 16.20
N LYS A 162 11.94 17.27 15.72
CA LYS A 162 11.97 18.46 16.56
C LYS A 162 10.85 18.48 17.61
N LEU A 163 9.62 18.13 17.22
CA LEU A 163 8.49 18.04 18.17
C LEU A 163 8.71 16.95 19.24
N ALA A 164 9.41 15.88 18.89
CA ALA A 164 9.76 14.78 19.81
C ALA A 164 11.01 15.08 20.66
N GLY A 165 11.62 16.26 20.53
CA GLY A 165 12.79 16.66 21.32
C GLY A 165 14.12 16.10 20.81
N TYR A 166 14.16 15.55 19.60
CA TYR A 166 15.41 15.21 18.93
C TYR A 166 15.98 16.49 18.28
N GLU A 167 16.59 17.35 19.10
CA GLU A 167 17.46 18.42 18.59
C GLU A 167 18.86 17.83 18.34
N GLY A 168 19.20 17.69 17.05
CA GLY A 168 20.50 17.25 16.54
C GLY A 168 20.71 17.77 15.14
#